data_AF-A0A9P9U6M2-F1
#
_entry.id   AF-A0A9P9U6M2-F1
#
_cell.length_a   1.000
_cell.length_b   1.000
_cell.length_c   1.000
_cell.angle_alpha   90.00
_cell.angle_beta   90.00
_cell.angle_gamma   90.00
#
_symmetry.space_group_name_H-M   'P 1'
#
loop_
_entity.id
_entity.type
_entity.pdbx_description
1 polymer ?
#
loop_
_entity_poly.entity_id
_entity_poly.type
_entity_poly.pdbx_seq_one_letter_code
_entity_poly.pdbx_strand_id
1 'polypeptide(L)'
;MKLSIATTLLASTAVHAFSDSSPFVLFSTSKLNTPEKYDQLQTSNQVIASAKEILSSCPTRDYVIVSQPNVHAADIRDGSHCKMRSLCDTIASKDIKGRFSVAEVVGDLSTHSLEDYVKEACAAKGKVAGIVKVDLMHLPSLEHMDKREQIMASNDDQLGLTLDTLKGDYTLVMVSDPNEFKAYQPDFIEPVHMDLKRGDVDSQEGKGKGNTTYDNRPLFVKYQFFTPGIFVAIIALIVMLSILGVGLRALGSLEVSYGAFDKEMGPAAQKKQQ
;
A
#
# COMPACT_ATOMS: atom_id res chain seq x y z
N MET A 1 -11.47 35.14 -21.73
CA MET A 1 -10.55 35.47 -20.62
C MET A 1 -10.21 34.18 -19.89
N LYS A 2 -8.92 33.91 -19.69
CA LYS A 2 -8.40 32.64 -19.16
C LYS A 2 -8.60 32.59 -17.64
N LEU A 3 -9.27 31.55 -17.13
CA LEU A 3 -9.31 31.25 -15.70
C LEU A 3 -8.07 30.41 -15.34
N SER A 4 -7.13 30.98 -14.61
CA SER A 4 -6.08 30.24 -13.92
C SER A 4 -6.68 29.62 -12.67
N ILE A 5 -6.85 28.30 -12.67
CA ILE A 5 -7.13 27.50 -11.48
C ILE A 5 -5.77 27.15 -10.88
N ALA A 6 -5.43 27.76 -9.74
CA ALA A 6 -4.27 27.36 -8.95
C ALA A 6 -4.62 26.08 -8.18
N THR A 7 -4.16 24.95 -8.70
CA THR A 7 -4.17 23.65 -8.00
C THR A 7 -3.05 23.64 -6.96
N THR A 8 -3.42 23.77 -5.68
CA THR A 8 -2.53 23.45 -4.56
C THR A 8 -2.37 21.92 -4.49
N LEU A 9 -1.28 21.39 -5.05
CA LEU A 9 -0.81 20.03 -4.77
C LEU A 9 -0.29 20.00 -3.33
N LEU A 10 -1.04 19.36 -2.43
CA LEU A 10 -0.47 18.82 -1.20
C LEU A 10 0.46 17.68 -1.60
N ALA A 11 1.77 17.94 -1.57
CA ALA A 11 2.79 16.91 -1.64
C ALA A 11 2.70 16.07 -0.36
N SER A 12 1.90 15.00 -0.39
CA SER A 12 2.02 13.91 0.57
C SER A 12 3.38 13.26 0.36
N THR A 13 4.31 13.52 1.26
CA THR A 13 5.53 12.72 1.41
C THR A 13 5.12 11.26 1.50
N ALA A 14 5.60 10.44 0.55
CA ALA A 14 5.40 9.01 0.58
C ALA A 14 5.92 8.48 1.92
N VAL A 15 5.03 8.14 2.83
CA VAL A 15 5.38 7.38 4.02
C VAL A 15 5.82 6.02 3.49
N HIS A 16 7.09 5.66 3.68
CA HIS A 16 7.65 4.32 3.42
C HIS A 16 7.06 3.30 4.40
N ALA A 17 5.73 3.13 4.40
CA ALA A 17 5.02 2.38 5.43
C ALA A 17 5.23 0.85 5.34
N PHE A 18 5.86 0.36 4.26
CA PHE A 18 5.97 -1.06 3.94
C PHE A 18 7.29 -1.40 3.21
N SER A 19 8.40 -0.72 3.52
CA SER A 19 9.70 -1.04 2.88
C SER A 19 10.33 -2.34 3.38
N ASP A 20 9.89 -2.82 4.54
CA ASP A 20 10.40 -4.02 5.21
C ASP A 20 9.38 -5.16 5.19
N SER A 21 8.48 -5.12 4.19
CA SER A 21 7.54 -6.19 3.92
C SER A 21 7.72 -6.73 2.51
N SER A 22 7.37 -7.99 2.36
CA SER A 22 7.61 -8.76 1.15
C SER A 22 6.35 -9.53 0.76
N PRO A 23 6.10 -9.77 -0.54
CA PRO A 23 4.93 -10.48 -0.96
C PRO A 23 5.08 -11.99 -0.77
N PHE A 24 3.96 -12.65 -0.50
CA PHE A 24 3.81 -14.10 -0.51
C PHE A 24 2.80 -14.50 -1.57
N VAL A 25 3.15 -15.47 -2.41
CA VAL A 25 2.26 -15.96 -3.47
C VAL A 25 2.22 -17.48 -3.45
N LEU A 26 1.01 -18.03 -3.39
CA LEU A 26 0.74 -19.45 -3.49
C LEU A 26 -0.36 -19.67 -4.52
N PHE A 27 -0.13 -20.56 -5.48
CA PHE A 27 -1.15 -20.97 -6.44
C PHE A 27 -1.00 -22.43 -6.83
N SER A 28 -2.07 -23.00 -7.36
CA SER A 28 -2.12 -24.42 -7.72
C SER A 28 -3.03 -24.67 -8.91
N THR A 29 -2.68 -25.69 -9.70
CA THR A 29 -3.56 -26.24 -10.75
C THR A 29 -4.69 -27.11 -10.17
N SER A 30 -4.65 -27.39 -8.87
CA SER A 30 -5.72 -28.02 -8.09
C SER A 30 -6.52 -26.97 -7.30
N LYS A 31 -7.75 -27.32 -6.90
CA LYS A 31 -8.55 -26.46 -6.03
C LYS A 31 -7.89 -26.37 -4.66
N LEU A 32 -7.74 -25.14 -4.17
CA LEU A 32 -7.22 -24.87 -2.83
C LEU A 32 -8.37 -24.45 -1.91
N ASN A 33 -8.31 -24.89 -0.65
CA ASN A 33 -9.23 -24.43 0.38
C ASN A 33 -8.70 -23.12 0.97
N THR A 34 -8.93 -22.01 0.27
CA THR A 34 -8.45 -20.69 0.68
C THR A 34 -9.56 -19.92 1.39
N PRO A 35 -9.23 -19.06 2.38
CA PRO A 35 -10.22 -18.20 3.01
C PRO A 35 -10.88 -17.26 1.99
N GLU A 36 -12.19 -17.06 2.07
CA GLU A 36 -12.90 -16.13 1.16
C GLU A 36 -12.43 -14.68 1.32
N LYS A 37 -11.97 -14.32 2.52
CA LYS A 37 -11.42 -13.01 2.86
C LYS A 37 -10.23 -13.17 3.79
N TYR A 38 -9.20 -12.39 3.54
CA TYR A 38 -7.99 -12.35 4.37
C TYR A 38 -7.28 -11.02 4.18
N ASP A 39 -6.50 -10.61 5.19
CA ASP A 39 -5.81 -9.33 5.18
C ASP A 39 -4.61 -9.35 4.21
N GLN A 40 -4.36 -8.22 3.56
CA GLN A 40 -3.21 -8.07 2.64
C GLN A 40 -1.92 -7.66 3.36
N LEU A 41 -2.02 -7.35 4.65
CA LEU A 41 -0.91 -7.12 5.55
C LEU A 41 -0.95 -8.17 6.65
N GLN A 42 0.04 -9.05 6.70
CA GLN A 42 0.11 -10.12 7.70
C GLN A 42 1.53 -10.33 8.20
N THR A 43 1.69 -11.00 9.33
CA THR A 43 3.00 -11.45 9.81
C THR A 43 3.41 -12.76 9.14
N SER A 44 4.72 -13.03 9.07
CA SER A 44 5.24 -14.29 8.53
C SER A 44 4.60 -15.53 9.19
N ASN A 45 4.38 -15.49 10.50
CA ASN A 45 3.70 -16.57 11.24
C ASN A 45 2.26 -16.83 10.77
N GLN A 46 1.47 -15.78 10.53
CA GLN A 46 0.08 -15.91 10.06
C GLN A 46 0.03 -16.47 8.63
N VAL A 47 0.92 -15.99 7.76
CA VAL A 47 1.00 -16.45 6.38
C VAL A 47 1.48 -17.90 6.30
N ILE A 48 2.51 -18.27 7.04
CA ILE A 48 3.01 -19.64 7.12
C ILE A 48 1.94 -20.58 7.69
N ALA A 49 1.21 -20.18 8.74
CA ALA A 49 0.12 -20.98 9.28
C ALA A 49 -0.98 -21.24 8.24
N SER A 50 -1.40 -20.19 7.52
CA SER A 50 -2.40 -20.29 6.45
C SER A 50 -1.91 -21.16 5.30
N ALA A 51 -0.66 -20.99 4.87
CA ALA A 51 -0.04 -21.81 3.83
C ALA A 51 0.01 -23.29 4.24
N LYS A 52 0.40 -23.58 5.50
CA LYS A 52 0.41 -24.95 6.04
C LYS A 52 -0.99 -25.55 6.07
N GLU A 53 -2.00 -24.79 6.46
CA GLU A 53 -3.40 -25.25 6.43
C GLU A 53 -3.85 -25.62 5.01
N ILE A 54 -3.58 -24.76 4.03
CA ILE A 54 -3.89 -25.00 2.61
C ILE A 54 -3.17 -26.27 2.09
N LEU A 55 -1.87 -26.37 2.38
CA LEU A 55 -1.00 -27.46 1.91
C LEU A 55 -1.22 -28.78 2.66
N SER A 56 -1.87 -28.77 3.84
CA SER A 56 -2.24 -29.98 4.60
C SER A 56 -3.09 -30.95 3.78
N SER A 57 -3.82 -30.43 2.79
CA SER A 57 -4.65 -31.22 1.89
C SER A 57 -3.82 -32.09 0.94
N CYS A 58 -2.54 -31.79 0.72
CA CYS A 58 -1.66 -32.32 -0.31
C CYS A 58 -2.35 -32.27 -1.71
N PRO A 59 -2.59 -31.05 -2.23
CA PRO A 59 -3.47 -30.83 -3.39
C PRO A 59 -2.89 -31.32 -4.72
N THR A 60 -1.56 -31.40 -4.84
CA THR A 60 -0.85 -31.82 -6.06
C THR A 60 0.28 -32.80 -5.76
N ARG A 61 0.85 -33.39 -6.81
CA ARG A 61 2.05 -34.23 -6.71
C ARG A 61 3.34 -33.42 -6.67
N ASP A 62 3.44 -32.42 -7.54
CA ASP A 62 4.64 -31.60 -7.67
C ASP A 62 4.46 -30.25 -6.98
N TYR A 63 5.53 -29.80 -6.33
CA TYR A 63 5.61 -28.54 -5.59
C TYR A 63 6.84 -27.77 -6.03
N VAL A 64 6.66 -26.51 -6.35
CA VAL A 64 7.76 -25.59 -6.66
C VAL A 64 7.84 -24.56 -5.54
N ILE A 65 8.98 -24.53 -4.86
CA ILE A 65 9.24 -23.55 -3.80
C ILE A 65 10.27 -22.57 -4.33
N VAL A 66 9.83 -21.34 -4.57
CA VAL A 66 10.65 -20.26 -5.15
C VAL A 66 11.05 -19.30 -4.03
N SER A 67 12.35 -19.06 -3.89
CA SER A 67 12.88 -17.96 -3.10
C SER A 67 13.25 -16.81 -4.03
N GLN A 68 12.55 -15.68 -3.92
CA GLN A 68 12.86 -14.46 -4.67
C GLN A 68 13.13 -13.31 -3.70
N PRO A 69 14.39 -13.09 -3.30
CA PRO A 69 14.70 -12.09 -2.30
C PRO A 69 14.51 -10.65 -2.81
N ASN A 70 14.10 -9.76 -1.90
CA ASN A 70 13.92 -8.33 -2.14
C ASN A 70 12.97 -7.99 -3.31
N VAL A 71 11.88 -8.74 -3.49
CA VAL A 71 10.77 -8.35 -4.38
C VAL A 71 9.72 -7.59 -3.58
N HIS A 72 9.09 -6.59 -4.18
CA HIS A 72 8.00 -5.84 -3.54
C HIS A 72 6.66 -6.23 -4.19
N ALA A 73 5.55 -6.08 -3.46
CA ALA A 73 4.22 -6.30 -4.00
C ALA A 73 3.96 -5.50 -5.30
N ALA A 74 4.54 -4.30 -5.38
CA ALA A 74 4.44 -3.45 -6.57
C ALA A 74 5.11 -4.03 -7.82
N ASP A 75 6.07 -4.94 -7.68
CA ASP A 75 6.75 -5.59 -8.81
C ASP A 75 5.91 -6.72 -9.42
N ILE A 76 4.99 -7.32 -8.65
CA ILE A 76 4.20 -8.50 -9.05
C ILE A 76 2.68 -8.26 -9.01
N ARG A 77 2.24 -7.01 -8.88
CA ARG A 77 0.82 -6.66 -8.84
C ARG A 77 0.17 -6.94 -10.20
N ASP A 78 -1.02 -7.53 -10.16
CA ASP A 78 -1.79 -7.94 -11.34
C ASP A 78 -2.01 -6.79 -12.34
N GLY A 79 -1.98 -7.11 -13.64
CA GLY A 79 -2.20 -6.20 -14.76
C GLY A 79 -1.01 -6.00 -15.71
N SER A 80 -1.05 -4.91 -16.49
CA SER A 80 -0.06 -4.58 -17.52
C SER A 80 1.33 -4.20 -16.99
N HIS A 81 1.51 -4.13 -15.67
CA HIS A 81 2.73 -3.64 -15.02
C HIS A 81 3.43 -4.68 -14.16
N CYS A 82 3.02 -5.95 -14.21
CA CYS A 82 3.75 -7.02 -13.55
C CYS A 82 5.10 -7.22 -14.24
N LYS A 83 6.18 -7.11 -13.46
CA LYS A 83 7.56 -7.21 -13.95
C LYS A 83 8.06 -8.65 -14.04
N MET A 84 7.40 -9.59 -13.34
CA MET A 84 7.62 -11.03 -13.44
C MET A 84 6.56 -11.65 -14.36
N ARG A 85 6.80 -11.57 -15.67
CA ARG A 85 5.79 -11.89 -16.67
C ARG A 85 5.41 -13.36 -16.65
N SER A 86 6.39 -14.25 -16.55
CA SER A 86 6.18 -15.71 -16.51
C SER A 86 5.33 -16.13 -15.32
N LEU A 87 5.58 -15.52 -14.15
CA LEU A 87 4.78 -15.72 -12.95
C LEU A 87 3.33 -15.26 -13.16
N CYS A 88 3.14 -14.00 -13.60
CA CYS A 88 1.83 -13.39 -13.73
C CYS A 88 0.98 -14.04 -14.83
N ASP A 89 1.57 -14.39 -15.97
CA ASP A 89 0.87 -15.09 -17.06
C ASP A 89 0.44 -16.49 -16.62
N THR A 90 1.28 -17.18 -15.84
CA THR A 90 0.95 -18.48 -15.27
C THR A 90 -0.21 -18.37 -14.28
N ILE A 91 -0.16 -17.41 -13.36
CA ILE A 91 -1.25 -17.16 -12.39
C ILE A 91 -2.55 -16.85 -13.12
N ALA A 92 -2.51 -16.05 -14.19
CA ALA A 92 -3.66 -15.65 -14.99
C ALA A 92 -4.21 -16.78 -15.89
N SER A 93 -3.43 -17.85 -16.10
CA SER A 93 -3.85 -18.99 -16.92
C SER A 93 -5.11 -19.68 -16.36
N LYS A 94 -5.85 -20.34 -17.25
CA LYS A 94 -7.08 -21.07 -16.91
C LYS A 94 -6.82 -22.37 -16.16
N ASP A 95 -5.58 -22.85 -16.17
CA ASP A 95 -5.18 -24.10 -15.53
C ASP A 95 -5.05 -23.96 -14.02
N ILE A 96 -4.84 -22.73 -13.52
CA ILE A 96 -4.79 -22.41 -12.10
C ILE A 96 -6.20 -22.38 -11.51
N LYS A 97 -6.44 -23.24 -10.52
CA LYS A 97 -7.76 -23.44 -9.88
C LYS A 97 -7.82 -22.94 -8.44
N GLY A 98 -6.69 -22.58 -7.85
CA GLY A 98 -6.62 -22.02 -6.50
C GLY A 98 -5.47 -21.05 -6.37
N ARG A 99 -5.71 -19.95 -5.64
CA ARG A 99 -4.75 -18.87 -5.41
C ARG A 99 -4.90 -18.35 -3.98
N PHE A 100 -3.77 -18.05 -3.35
CA PHE A 100 -3.67 -17.39 -2.07
C PHE A 100 -2.42 -16.49 -2.10
N SER A 101 -2.61 -15.19 -1.98
CA SER A 101 -1.51 -14.22 -2.08
C SER A 101 -1.69 -13.09 -1.10
N VAL A 102 -0.63 -12.77 -0.36
CA VAL A 102 -0.60 -11.65 0.60
C VAL A 102 0.43 -10.64 0.09
N ALA A 103 0.00 -9.40 -0.11
CA ALA A 103 0.84 -8.36 -0.68
C ALA A 103 2.01 -7.98 0.24
N GLU A 104 1.74 -7.78 1.53
CA GLU A 104 2.72 -7.28 2.49
C GLU A 104 2.84 -8.26 3.66
N VAL A 105 3.95 -8.99 3.71
CA VAL A 105 4.29 -9.88 4.83
C VAL A 105 5.42 -9.27 5.64
N VAL A 106 5.17 -9.11 6.94
CA VAL A 106 6.17 -8.58 7.88
C VAL A 106 6.90 -9.74 8.55
N GLY A 107 8.22 -9.75 8.44
CA GLY A 107 9.11 -10.77 8.99
C GLY A 107 9.65 -11.73 7.92
N ASP A 108 10.54 -12.61 8.36
CA ASP A 108 11.29 -13.53 7.52
C ASP A 108 10.47 -14.78 7.15
N LEU A 109 10.54 -15.22 5.89
CA LEU A 109 9.79 -16.34 5.31
C LEU A 109 10.73 -17.45 4.86
N SER A 110 11.24 -18.25 5.81
CA SER A 110 12.11 -19.39 5.46
C SER A 110 11.42 -20.46 4.59
N THR A 111 12.03 -20.77 3.44
CA THR A 111 11.58 -21.85 2.52
C THR A 111 11.67 -23.25 3.14
N HIS A 112 12.67 -23.47 4.00
CA HIS A 112 12.93 -24.77 4.63
C HIS A 112 11.73 -25.28 5.44
N SER A 113 11.07 -24.39 6.18
CA SER A 113 9.92 -24.75 7.02
C SER A 113 8.70 -25.24 6.24
N LEU A 114 8.56 -24.80 4.98
CA LEU A 114 7.47 -25.18 4.09
C LEU A 114 7.77 -26.47 3.34
N GLU A 115 9.02 -26.66 2.92
CA GLU A 115 9.46 -27.90 2.27
C GLU A 115 9.22 -29.11 3.17
N ASP A 116 9.75 -29.07 4.40
CA ASP A 116 9.65 -30.20 5.33
C ASP A 116 8.20 -30.50 5.66
N TYR A 117 7.40 -29.46 5.85
CA TYR A 117 5.97 -29.60 6.09
C TYR A 117 5.23 -30.25 4.92
N VAL A 118 5.51 -29.87 3.67
CA VAL A 118 4.88 -30.48 2.49
C VAL A 118 5.24 -31.97 2.39
N LYS A 119 6.50 -32.33 2.60
CA LYS A 119 6.93 -33.74 2.60
C LYS A 119 6.17 -34.54 3.65
N GLU A 120 6.10 -34.03 4.88
CA GLU A 120 5.42 -34.69 6.00
C GLU A 120 3.90 -34.81 5.77
N ALA A 121 3.25 -33.71 5.40
CA ALA A 121 1.80 -33.67 5.18
C ALA A 121 1.35 -34.59 4.04
N CYS A 122 2.12 -34.66 2.95
CA CYS A 122 1.84 -35.58 1.85
C CYS A 122 2.13 -37.04 2.23
N ALA A 123 3.22 -37.31 2.96
CA ALA A 123 3.56 -38.65 3.43
C ALA A 123 2.50 -39.21 4.40
N ALA A 124 1.95 -38.38 5.29
CA ALA A 124 0.83 -38.74 6.16
C ALA A 124 -0.43 -39.16 5.40
N LYS A 125 -0.55 -38.74 4.13
CA LYS A 125 -1.62 -39.14 3.20
C LYS A 125 -1.24 -40.26 2.24
N GLY A 126 -0.08 -40.88 2.44
CA GLY A 126 0.43 -41.95 1.58
C GLY A 126 0.87 -41.47 0.19
N LYS A 127 1.16 -40.17 0.02
CA LYS A 127 1.64 -39.59 -1.24
C LYS A 127 3.11 -39.18 -1.11
N VAL A 128 3.86 -39.31 -2.18
CA VAL A 128 5.22 -38.77 -2.29
C VAL A 128 5.15 -37.44 -3.06
N ALA A 129 5.52 -36.34 -2.40
CA ALA A 129 5.58 -35.02 -3.02
C ALA A 129 6.90 -34.84 -3.76
N GLY A 130 6.84 -34.50 -5.05
CA GLY A 130 7.98 -33.99 -5.81
C GLY A 130 8.22 -32.55 -5.40
N ILE A 131 9.42 -32.19 -4.96
CA ILE A 131 9.75 -30.81 -4.58
C ILE A 131 10.90 -30.30 -5.43
N VAL A 132 10.67 -29.18 -6.10
CA VAL A 132 11.68 -28.43 -6.86
C VAL A 132 11.90 -27.10 -6.14
N LYS A 133 13.14 -26.86 -5.72
CA LYS A 133 13.54 -25.56 -5.17
C LYS A 133 14.12 -24.68 -6.26
N VAL A 134 13.73 -23.42 -6.25
CA VAL A 134 14.23 -22.40 -7.16
C VAL A 134 14.69 -21.20 -6.35
N ASP A 135 15.99 -21.10 -6.14
CA ASP A 135 16.60 -19.93 -5.50
C ASP A 135 16.98 -18.93 -6.60
N LEU A 136 16.25 -17.82 -6.65
CA LEU A 136 16.46 -16.75 -7.62
C LEU A 136 17.45 -15.72 -7.09
N MET A 137 18.07 -14.98 -8.00
CA MET A 137 19.10 -14.02 -7.61
C MET A 137 18.50 -12.86 -6.81
N HIS A 138 19.23 -12.38 -5.80
CA HIS A 138 18.84 -11.23 -5.02
C HIS A 138 18.66 -10.00 -5.91
N LEU A 139 17.51 -9.34 -5.77
CA LEU A 139 17.27 -8.10 -6.48
C LEU A 139 18.06 -6.96 -5.81
N PRO A 140 18.72 -6.08 -6.59
CA PRO A 140 19.32 -4.85 -6.08
C PRO A 140 18.32 -3.94 -5.38
N SER A 141 18.84 -3.00 -4.58
CA SER A 141 18.04 -1.94 -3.97
C SER A 141 17.34 -1.09 -5.03
N LEU A 142 16.33 -0.33 -4.59
CA LEU A 142 15.59 0.59 -5.45
C LEU A 142 16.45 1.74 -6.01
N GLU A 143 17.68 1.93 -5.53
CA GLU A 143 18.62 2.93 -6.06
C GLU A 143 19.28 2.49 -7.37
N HIS A 144 19.27 1.18 -7.67
CA HIS A 144 19.91 0.60 -8.85
C HIS A 144 18.88 -0.01 -9.81
N MET A 145 17.92 0.80 -10.25
CA MET A 145 16.76 0.36 -11.05
C MET A 145 17.12 -0.41 -12.32
N ASP A 146 18.06 0.07 -13.13
CA ASP A 146 18.44 -0.60 -14.40
C ASP A 146 18.97 -2.01 -14.14
N LYS A 147 19.83 -2.16 -13.14
CA LYS A 147 20.38 -3.46 -12.73
C LYS A 147 19.31 -4.34 -12.11
N ARG A 148 18.37 -3.74 -11.35
CA ARG A 148 17.24 -4.45 -10.75
C ARG A 148 16.32 -5.03 -11.81
N GLU A 149 16.00 -4.26 -12.84
CA GLU A 149 15.18 -4.70 -13.97
C GLU A 149 15.85 -5.83 -14.73
N GLN A 150 17.15 -5.71 -15.04
CA GLN A 150 17.90 -6.77 -15.73
C GLN A 150 17.90 -8.09 -14.94
N ILE A 151 18.17 -8.03 -13.64
CA ILE A 151 18.20 -9.24 -12.78
C ILE A 151 16.79 -9.82 -12.64
N MET A 152 15.77 -8.98 -12.50
CA MET A 152 14.38 -9.41 -12.41
C MET A 152 13.93 -10.13 -13.69
N ALA A 153 14.29 -9.62 -14.87
CA ALA A 153 14.03 -10.28 -16.14
C ALA A 153 14.72 -11.65 -16.21
N SER A 154 16.01 -11.73 -15.84
CA SER A 154 16.74 -13.00 -15.83
C SER A 154 16.14 -14.02 -14.84
N ASN A 155 15.67 -13.55 -13.67
CA ASN A 155 15.01 -14.40 -12.68
C ASN A 155 13.66 -14.90 -13.20
N ASP A 156 12.89 -14.04 -13.88
CA ASP A 156 11.61 -14.41 -14.49
C ASP A 156 11.80 -15.43 -15.62
N ASP A 157 12.83 -15.28 -16.45
CA ASP A 157 13.20 -16.27 -17.48
C ASP A 157 13.55 -17.62 -16.85
N GLN A 158 14.35 -17.64 -15.78
CA GLN A 158 14.70 -18.86 -15.04
C GLN A 158 13.46 -19.54 -14.44
N LEU A 159 12.54 -18.74 -13.88
CA LEU A 159 11.28 -19.24 -13.35
C LEU A 159 10.40 -19.82 -14.47
N GLY A 160 10.28 -19.12 -15.59
CA GLY A 160 9.53 -19.58 -16.77
C GLY A 160 10.04 -20.92 -17.29
N LEU A 161 11.36 -21.07 -17.46
CA LEU A 161 11.98 -22.33 -17.85
C LEU A 161 11.66 -23.46 -16.87
N THR A 162 11.66 -23.16 -15.56
CA THR A 162 11.31 -24.16 -14.54
C THR A 162 9.86 -24.58 -14.66
N LEU A 163 8.94 -23.63 -14.83
CA LEU A 163 7.52 -23.88 -15.00
C LEU A 163 7.22 -24.71 -16.26
N ASP A 164 7.93 -24.44 -17.36
CA ASP A 164 7.81 -25.19 -18.62
C ASP A 164 8.24 -26.66 -18.49
N THR A 165 9.10 -27.00 -17.53
CA THR A 165 9.49 -28.39 -17.27
C THR A 165 8.41 -29.20 -16.54
N LEU A 166 7.49 -28.54 -15.86
CA LEU A 166 6.45 -29.19 -15.07
C LEU A 166 5.41 -29.82 -15.99
N LYS A 167 5.14 -31.10 -15.75
CA LYS A 167 4.12 -31.85 -16.50
C LYS A 167 3.02 -32.29 -15.54
N GLY A 168 1.84 -31.69 -15.67
CA GLY A 168 0.66 -32.11 -14.92
C GLY A 168 0.29 -31.15 -13.78
N ASP A 169 -0.11 -31.71 -12.64
CA ASP A 169 -0.60 -30.96 -11.50
C ASP A 169 0.52 -30.49 -10.57
N TYR A 170 0.59 -29.19 -10.31
CA TYR A 170 1.63 -28.60 -9.48
C TYR A 170 1.07 -27.47 -8.60
N THR A 171 1.77 -27.23 -7.50
CA THR A 171 1.53 -26.11 -6.59
C THR A 171 2.80 -25.31 -6.46
N LEU A 172 2.73 -24.02 -6.70
CA LEU A 172 3.86 -23.11 -6.54
C LEU A 172 3.69 -22.28 -5.28
N VAL A 173 4.76 -22.16 -4.51
CA VAL A 173 4.88 -21.25 -3.38
C VAL A 173 6.08 -20.36 -3.64
N MET A 174 5.86 -19.06 -3.76
CA MET A 174 6.89 -18.05 -3.85
C MET A 174 6.93 -17.29 -2.53
N VAL A 175 8.11 -17.31 -1.91
CA VAL A 175 8.44 -16.49 -0.76
C VAL A 175 9.43 -15.42 -1.18
N SER A 176 9.35 -14.29 -0.50
CA SER A 176 10.32 -13.23 -0.60
C SER A 176 10.68 -12.79 0.79
N ASP A 177 11.97 -12.56 1.02
CA ASP A 177 12.44 -11.98 2.26
C ASP A 177 12.78 -10.50 1.99
N PRO A 178 12.40 -9.59 2.89
CA PRO A 178 12.80 -8.20 2.79
C PRO A 178 14.33 -8.11 2.82
N ASN A 179 14.86 -7.13 2.08
CA ASN A 179 16.29 -6.97 1.88
C ASN A 179 17.05 -6.91 3.22
N GLU A 180 18.27 -7.47 3.27
CA GLU A 180 19.24 -7.20 4.37
C GLU A 180 19.59 -5.69 4.47
N PHE A 181 19.18 -4.89 3.49
CA PHE A 181 19.25 -3.44 3.56
C PHE A 181 18.33 -2.95 4.67
N LYS A 182 18.92 -2.71 5.84
CA LYS A 182 18.30 -1.92 6.91
C LYS A 182 17.83 -0.61 6.28
N ALA A 183 16.53 -0.51 6.00
CA ALA A 183 15.90 0.77 5.71
C ALA A 183 16.39 1.73 6.79
N TYR A 184 16.82 2.93 6.40
CA TYR A 184 17.27 3.96 7.34
C TYR A 184 16.24 4.04 8.47
N GLN A 185 16.55 3.38 9.58
CA GLN A 185 15.88 3.64 10.83
C GLN A 185 16.47 4.99 11.19
N PRO A 186 15.67 6.06 11.23
CA PRO A 186 16.13 7.23 11.93
C PRO A 186 16.49 6.74 13.33
N ASP A 187 17.79 6.65 13.61
CA ASP A 187 18.31 6.81 14.96
C ASP A 187 17.93 8.24 15.33
N PHE A 188 16.65 8.41 15.68
CA PHE A 188 16.28 9.47 16.58
C PHE A 188 17.14 9.15 17.79
N ILE A 189 18.18 9.96 17.99
CA ILE A 189 18.91 10.01 19.24
C ILE A 189 17.81 10.02 20.29
N GLU A 190 17.63 8.88 20.94
CA GLU A 190 16.64 8.64 22.00
C GLU A 190 16.70 9.89 22.84
N PRO A 191 15.60 10.68 22.92
CA PRO A 191 15.69 12.08 23.33
C PRO A 191 16.45 12.06 24.62
N VAL A 192 17.73 12.46 24.54
CA VAL A 192 18.59 12.42 25.71
C VAL A 192 17.83 13.35 26.60
N HIS A 193 17.25 12.81 27.67
CA HIS A 193 16.70 13.61 28.73
C HIS A 193 17.92 14.35 29.26
N MET A 194 18.28 15.44 28.59
CA MET A 194 19.15 16.47 29.06
C MET A 194 18.32 17.15 30.13
N ASP A 195 18.18 16.46 31.26
CA ASP A 195 18.04 17.11 32.53
C ASP A 195 19.30 17.97 32.67
N LEU A 196 19.21 19.18 32.11
CA LEU A 196 20.13 20.27 32.37
C LEU A 196 20.07 20.47 33.87
N LYS A 197 21.00 19.83 34.57
CA LYS A 197 21.33 20.10 35.96
C LYS A 197 21.47 21.60 36.05
N ARG A 198 20.46 22.24 36.63
CA ARG A 198 20.42 23.66 36.92
C ARG A 198 21.48 23.89 37.98
N GLY A 199 22.74 23.93 37.54
CA GLY A 199 23.86 24.43 38.30
C GLY A 199 23.56 25.90 38.50
N ASP A 200 23.19 26.22 39.74
CA ASP A 200 23.16 27.55 40.31
C ASP A 200 24.51 28.22 40.00
N VAL A 201 24.57 28.99 38.92
CA VAL A 201 25.70 29.86 38.62
C VAL A 201 25.24 31.26 38.94
N ASP A 202 25.73 31.68 40.10
CA ASP A 202 25.66 33.00 40.68
C ASP A 202 25.79 34.11 39.64
N SER A 203 24.96 35.12 39.85
CA SER A 203 24.78 36.26 38.96
C SER A 203 25.98 37.17 39.05
N GLN A 204 26.86 37.16 38.06
CA GLN A 204 27.85 38.23 37.89
C GLN A 204 27.37 39.25 36.85
N GLU A 205 27.08 40.44 37.36
CA GLU A 205 26.63 41.62 36.64
C GLU A 205 27.54 41.99 35.46
N GLY A 206 26.93 42.24 34.30
CA GLY A 206 27.60 42.78 33.12
C GLY A 206 26.73 43.86 32.47
N LYS A 207 27.04 45.12 32.77
CA LYS A 207 26.47 46.34 32.17
C LYS A 207 26.36 46.26 30.64
N GLY A 208 25.14 46.42 30.13
CA GLY A 208 24.87 46.67 28.71
C GLY A 208 23.58 47.47 28.54
N LYS A 209 23.72 48.78 28.39
CA LYS A 209 22.63 49.75 28.22
C LYS A 209 22.07 49.62 26.80
N GLY A 210 20.89 49.02 26.65
CA GLY A 210 20.20 48.89 25.36
C GLY A 210 18.80 48.31 25.57
N ASN A 211 17.79 49.14 25.40
CA ASN A 211 16.40 48.86 25.79
C ASN A 211 15.69 48.00 24.73
N THR A 212 16.11 46.76 24.55
CA THR A 212 15.40 45.76 23.75
C THR A 212 15.40 44.44 24.50
N THR A 213 14.28 44.12 25.15
CA THR A 213 14.07 42.84 25.82
C THR A 213 13.96 41.75 24.75
N TYR A 214 15.09 41.16 24.36
CA TYR A 214 15.10 40.00 23.48
C TYR A 214 14.48 38.82 24.23
N ASP A 215 13.28 38.43 23.81
CA ASP A 215 12.57 37.28 24.36
C ASP A 215 13.30 35.98 23.96
N ASN A 216 14.05 35.40 24.89
CA ASN A 216 14.87 34.21 24.72
C ASN A 216 14.12 32.89 24.96
N ARG A 217 12.78 32.89 24.90
CA ARG A 217 11.99 31.65 24.96
C ARG A 217 12.29 30.73 23.76
N PRO A 218 12.35 29.40 23.95
CA PRO A 218 12.68 28.45 22.89
C PRO A 218 11.70 28.58 21.70
N LEU A 219 12.21 28.35 20.48
CA LEU A 219 11.49 28.55 19.21
C LEU A 219 10.13 27.83 19.13
N PHE A 220 9.99 26.69 19.80
CA PHE A 220 8.75 25.93 19.87
C PHE A 220 7.70 26.49 20.84
N VAL A 221 8.09 27.40 21.75
CA VAL A 221 7.16 28.19 22.57
C VAL A 221 6.65 29.41 21.81
N LYS A 222 7.41 29.90 20.81
CA LYS A 222 7.00 31.03 19.96
C LYS A 222 6.04 30.62 18.83
N TYR A 223 5.99 29.35 18.45
CA TYR A 223 5.18 28.89 17.33
C TYR A 223 3.74 28.58 17.78
N GLN A 224 2.86 29.57 17.65
CA GLN A 224 1.42 29.36 17.82
C GLN A 224 0.81 28.97 16.47
N PHE A 225 0.64 27.66 16.22
CA PHE A 225 0.08 27.11 14.96
C PHE A 225 -1.26 27.75 14.56
N PHE A 226 -2.09 28.12 15.54
CA PHE A 226 -3.31 28.88 15.35
C PHE A 226 -3.23 30.19 16.08
N THR A 227 -2.71 31.23 15.42
CA THR A 227 -2.83 32.58 15.96
C THR A 227 -4.31 32.90 16.16
N PRO A 228 -4.69 33.69 17.19
CA PRO A 228 -6.09 34.02 17.43
C PRO A 228 -6.77 34.62 16.19
N GLY A 229 -6.02 35.35 15.37
CA GLY A 229 -6.49 35.89 14.09
C GLY A 229 -6.81 34.82 13.04
N ILE A 230 -5.95 33.82 12.85
CA ILE A 230 -6.20 32.72 11.90
C ILE A 230 -7.43 31.92 12.33
N PHE A 231 -7.58 31.65 13.62
CA PHE A 231 -8.71 30.90 14.15
C PHE A 231 -10.04 31.63 13.92
N VAL A 232 -10.10 32.93 14.23
CA VAL A 232 -11.30 33.75 14.00
C VAL A 232 -11.59 33.91 12.51
N ALA A 233 -10.55 34.03 11.66
CA ALA A 233 -10.71 34.12 10.21
C ALA A 233 -11.31 32.82 9.61
N ILE A 234 -10.86 31.65 10.07
CA ILE A 234 -11.41 30.36 9.63
C ILE A 234 -12.89 30.23 10.04
N ILE A 235 -13.25 30.61 11.26
CA ILE A 235 -14.65 30.60 11.71
C ILE A 235 -15.51 31.53 10.85
N ALA A 236 -15.05 32.75 10.59
CA ALA A 236 -15.76 33.71 9.75
C ALA A 236 -15.93 33.20 8.30
N LEU A 237 -14.89 32.56 7.75
CA LEU A 237 -14.91 31.94 6.42
C LEU A 237 -16.00 30.85 6.34
N ILE A 238 -16.09 29.98 7.33
CA ILE A 238 -17.09 28.91 7.38
C ILE A 238 -18.52 29.50 7.39
N VAL A 239 -18.76 30.54 8.18
CA VAL A 239 -20.07 31.22 8.22
C VAL A 239 -20.39 31.85 6.85
N MET A 240 -19.44 32.55 6.24
CA MET A 240 -19.62 33.18 4.93
C MET A 240 -19.92 32.16 3.82
N LEU A 241 -19.19 31.03 3.80
CA LEU A 241 -19.42 29.94 2.86
C LEU A 241 -20.77 29.24 3.06
N SER A 242 -21.26 29.15 4.31
CA SER A 242 -22.58 28.57 4.58
C SER A 242 -23.72 29.41 3.98
N ILE A 243 -23.65 30.74 4.14
CA ILE A 243 -24.63 31.68 3.59
C ILE A 243 -24.56 31.68 2.06
N LEU A 244 -23.34 31.72 1.50
CA LEU A 244 -23.13 31.62 0.06
C LEU A 244 -23.68 30.31 -0.51
N GLY A 245 -23.46 29.19 0.16
CA GLY A 245 -23.95 27.87 -0.26
C GLY A 245 -25.48 27.81 -0.33
N VAL A 246 -26.17 28.37 0.67
CA VAL A 246 -27.63 28.49 0.65
C VAL A 246 -28.09 29.42 -0.49
N GLY A 247 -27.40 30.55 -0.70
CA GLY A 247 -27.72 31.49 -1.79
C GLY A 247 -27.59 30.85 -3.18
N LEU A 248 -26.52 30.07 -3.41
CA LEU A 248 -26.32 29.34 -4.67
C LEU A 248 -27.38 28.26 -4.89
N ARG A 249 -27.80 27.55 -3.83
CA ARG A 249 -28.90 26.57 -3.92
C ARG A 249 -30.24 27.23 -4.25
N ALA A 250 -30.51 28.39 -3.65
CA ALA A 250 -31.71 29.16 -3.95
C ALA A 250 -31.71 29.64 -5.40
N LEU A 251 -30.59 30.17 -5.90
CA LEU A 251 -30.43 30.58 -7.29
C LEU A 251 -30.58 29.42 -8.28
N GLY A 252 -30.02 28.26 -7.95
CA GLY A 252 -30.15 27.04 -8.76
C GLY A 252 -31.56 26.45 -8.77
N SER A 253 -32.42 26.82 -7.82
CA SER A 253 -33.81 26.35 -7.73
C SER A 253 -34.81 27.23 -8.50
N LEU A 254 -34.37 28.30 -9.16
CA LEU A 254 -35.26 29.08 -10.01
C LEU A 254 -35.55 28.32 -11.30
N GLU A 255 -36.71 27.65 -11.31
CA GLU A 255 -37.30 27.12 -12.52
C GLU A 255 -38.14 28.21 -13.20
N VAL A 256 -37.94 28.38 -14.51
CA VAL A 256 -38.80 29.25 -15.33
C VAL A 256 -40.01 28.43 -15.76
N SER A 257 -41.22 28.86 -15.38
CA SER A 257 -42.45 28.20 -15.83
C SER A 257 -42.73 28.55 -17.30
N TYR A 258 -42.20 27.72 -18.20
CA TYR A 258 -42.44 27.86 -19.64
C TYR A 258 -43.92 27.65 -20.03
N GLY A 259 -44.72 27.00 -19.19
CA GLY A 259 -46.16 26.80 -19.43
C GLY A 259 -47.00 28.08 -19.37
N ALA A 260 -46.49 29.18 -18.81
CA ALA A 260 -47.17 30.48 -18.86
C ALA A 260 -46.93 31.24 -20.18
N PHE A 261 -45.92 30.81 -20.96
CA PHE A 261 -45.60 31.38 -22.27
C PHE A 261 -46.13 30.53 -23.42
N ASP A 262 -46.50 29.27 -23.16
CA ASP A 262 -47.24 28.46 -24.11
C ASP A 262 -48.71 28.86 -24.11
N LYS A 263 -49.17 29.39 -25.23
CA LYS A 263 -50.58 29.63 -25.48
C LYS A 263 -51.28 28.26 -25.55
N GLU A 264 -52.10 27.95 -24.56
CA GLU A 264 -53.01 26.80 -24.54
C GLU A 264 -53.82 26.72 -25.85
N MET A 265 -53.36 25.91 -26.81
CA MET A 265 -54.09 25.56 -28.05
C MET A 265 -54.86 24.24 -27.86
N GLY A 266 -55.17 23.88 -26.61
CA GLY A 266 -56.01 22.73 -26.28
C GLY A 266 -57.50 23.03 -26.51
N PRO A 267 -58.33 22.00 -26.81
CA PRO A 267 -59.76 22.16 -27.12
C PRO A 267 -60.61 22.79 -25.99
N ALA A 268 -60.05 23.00 -24.80
CA ALA A 268 -60.68 23.76 -23.72
C ALA A 268 -60.64 25.29 -23.91
N ALA A 269 -59.73 25.83 -24.74
CA ALA A 269 -59.61 27.28 -24.98
C ALA A 269 -60.72 27.85 -25.86
N GLN A 270 -61.40 27.03 -26.67
CA GLN A 270 -62.50 27.48 -27.55
C GLN A 270 -63.84 27.69 -26.81
N LYS A 271 -64.01 27.20 -25.57
CA LYS A 271 -65.26 27.34 -24.82
C LYS A 271 -65.49 28.71 -24.17
N LYS A 272 -64.56 29.67 -24.30
CA LYS A 272 -64.68 31.02 -23.71
C LYS A 272 -65.06 32.13 -24.70
N GLN A 273 -65.33 31.81 -25.96
CA GLN A 273 -65.75 32.80 -26.98
C GLN A 273 -67.14 32.53 -27.58
N GLN A 274 -67.98 31.75 -26.91
CA GLN A 274 -69.37 31.56 -27.31
C GLN A 274 -70.31 31.84 -26.15
#